data_AF-A0A2H9MTN4-F1
#
_entry.id   AF-A0A2H9MTN4-F1
#
_cell.length_a   1.000
_cell.length_b   1.000
_cell.length_c   1.000
_cell.angle_alpha   90.00
_cell.angle_beta   90.00
_cell.angle_gamma   90.00
#
_symmetry.space_group_name_H-M   'P 1'
#
loop_
_entity.id
_entity.type
_entity.pdbx_description
1 polymer ?
#
loop_
_entity_poly.entity_id
_entity_poly.type
_entity_poly.pdbx_seq_one_letter_code
_entity_poly.pdbx_strand_id
1 'polypeptide(L)'
;MAISKENKEFIDSLIDYYISESESYKQIAENFVPEIESVADTAFGIITGCVYSGFLQAYQNQQLVPGLEDIREFNKIVKGRAALIKKSILESPKQEKDQVKL
;
A
#
# COMPACT_ATOMS: atom_id res chain seq x y z
N MET A 1 -9.89 14.77 -15.89
CA MET A 1 -8.91 13.99 -15.10
C MET A 1 -7.88 14.97 -14.59
N ALA A 2 -7.61 14.97 -13.28
CA ALA A 2 -6.71 15.92 -12.63
C ALA A 2 -5.28 15.36 -12.60
N ILE A 3 -5.11 14.10 -12.19
CA ILE A 3 -3.81 13.42 -12.20
C ILE A 3 -3.42 13.08 -13.66
N SER A 4 -2.17 13.34 -14.01
CA SER A 4 -1.59 12.98 -15.32
C SER A 4 -1.66 11.47 -15.57
N LYS A 5 -1.63 11.06 -16.85
CA LYS A 5 -1.66 9.64 -17.22
C LYS A 5 -0.46 8.88 -16.62
N GLU A 6 0.73 9.46 -16.73
CA GLU A 6 1.97 8.90 -16.19
C GLU A 6 1.91 8.70 -14.67
N ASN A 7 1.43 9.70 -13.92
CA ASN A 7 1.31 9.57 -12.48
C ASN A 7 0.26 8.51 -12.07
N LYS A 8 -0.77 8.27 -12.87
CA LYS A 8 -1.73 7.18 -12.62
C LYS A 8 -1.12 5.81 -12.83
N GLU A 9 -0.44 5.61 -13.95
CA GLU A 9 0.26 4.35 -14.24
C GLU A 9 1.30 4.05 -13.15
N PHE A 10 1.97 5.09 -12.65
CA PHE A 10 2.85 4.98 -11.49
C PHE A 10 2.12 4.58 -10.20
N ILE A 11 1.00 5.23 -9.86
CA ILE A 11 0.19 4.86 -8.67
C ILE A 11 -0.30 3.41 -8.77
N ASP A 12 -0.80 2.98 -9.94
CA ASP A 12 -1.26 1.62 -10.15
C ASP A 12 -0.10 0.61 -9.96
N SER A 13 1.07 0.92 -10.50
CA SER A 13 2.28 0.11 -10.31
C SER A 13 2.73 0.05 -8.84
N LEU A 14 2.64 1.16 -8.10
CA LEU A 14 2.95 1.19 -6.67
C LEU A 14 1.99 0.31 -5.87
N ILE A 15 0.69 0.36 -6.17
CA ILE A 15 -0.31 -0.48 -5.51
C ILE A 15 -0.01 -1.96 -5.77
N ASP A 16 0.30 -2.33 -7.02
CA ASP A 16 0.62 -3.70 -7.40
C ASP A 16 1.88 -4.21 -6.68
N TYR A 17 2.90 -3.37 -6.60
CA TYR A 17 4.12 -3.66 -5.85
C TYR A 17 3.84 -3.90 -4.36
N TYR A 18 3.08 -3.03 -3.69
CA TYR A 18 2.79 -3.23 -2.26
C TYR A 18 1.84 -4.40 -2.00
N ILE A 19 0.99 -4.76 -2.96
CA ILE A 19 0.21 -6.00 -2.91
C ILE A 19 1.15 -7.22 -2.94
N SER A 20 2.14 -7.25 -3.84
CA SER A 20 3.08 -8.37 -3.91
C SER A 20 3.96 -8.49 -2.67
N GLU A 21 4.25 -7.37 -2.00
CA GLU A 21 5.07 -7.30 -0.78
C GLU A 21 4.25 -7.33 0.53
N SER A 22 2.94 -7.62 0.46
CA SER A 22 2.02 -7.44 1.60
C SER A 22 2.36 -8.26 2.87
N GLU A 23 3.04 -9.39 2.73
CA GLU A 23 3.54 -10.18 3.87
C GLU A 23 4.59 -9.41 4.70
N SER A 24 5.49 -8.69 4.04
CA SER A 24 6.49 -7.85 4.72
C SER A 24 5.82 -6.76 5.57
N TYR A 25 4.75 -6.15 5.05
CA TYR A 25 3.98 -5.13 5.79
C TYR A 25 3.16 -5.71 6.94
N LYS A 26 2.68 -6.95 6.80
CA LYS A 26 2.04 -7.67 7.89
C LYS A 26 3.03 -7.95 9.02
N GLN A 27 4.25 -8.43 8.71
CA GLN A 27 5.31 -8.63 9.70
C GLN A 27 5.71 -7.33 10.41
N ILE A 28 5.75 -6.21 9.69
CA ILE A 28 5.96 -4.89 10.31
C ILE A 28 4.83 -4.59 11.30
N ALA A 29 3.57 -4.77 10.90
CA ALA A 29 2.41 -4.53 11.75
C ALA A 29 2.40 -5.41 13.02
N GLU A 30 2.86 -6.66 12.95
CA GLU A 30 2.95 -7.56 14.09
C GLU A 30 3.84 -7.03 15.23
N ASN A 31 4.86 -6.21 14.92
CA ASN A 31 5.73 -5.62 15.94
C ASN A 31 5.06 -4.55 16.80
N PHE A 32 3.85 -4.10 16.43
CA PHE A 32 3.09 -3.10 17.19
C PHE A 32 2.00 -3.74 18.06
N VAL A 33 2.04 -5.06 18.26
CA VAL A 33 1.21 -5.72 19.27
C VAL A 33 1.90 -5.58 20.63
N PRO A 34 1.22 -5.12 21.69
CA PRO A 34 -0.25 -5.04 21.85
C PRO A 34 -0.89 -3.66 21.57
N GLU A 35 -0.16 -2.68 21.05
CA GLU A 35 -0.68 -1.32 20.82
C GLU A 35 -1.76 -1.26 19.72
N ILE A 36 -1.82 -2.26 18.84
CA ILE A 36 -2.82 -2.37 17.78
C ILE A 36 -3.85 -3.48 18.06
N GLU A 37 -5.10 -3.25 17.66
CA GLU A 37 -6.18 -4.25 17.77
C GLU A 37 -6.20 -5.24 16.60
N SER A 38 -5.65 -4.85 15.44
CA SER A 38 -5.70 -5.64 14.21
C SER A 38 -4.44 -5.45 13.37
N VAL A 39 -3.64 -6.52 13.27
CA VAL A 39 -2.46 -6.58 12.39
C VAL A 39 -2.86 -6.31 10.94
N ALA A 40 -3.97 -6.89 10.49
CA ALA A 40 -4.40 -6.76 9.10
C ALA A 40 -4.87 -5.34 8.76
N ASP A 41 -5.54 -4.63 9.68
CA ASP A 41 -5.94 -3.22 9.45
C ASP A 41 -4.74 -2.29 9.53
N THR A 42 -3.81 -2.57 10.44
CA THR A 42 -2.56 -1.82 10.56
C THR A 42 -1.70 -1.96 9.30
N ALA A 43 -1.50 -3.19 8.80
CA ALA A 43 -0.77 -3.44 7.55
C ALA A 43 -1.44 -2.77 6.35
N PHE A 44 -2.78 -2.79 6.28
CA PHE A 44 -3.54 -2.06 5.26
C PHE A 44 -3.29 -0.55 5.33
N GLY A 45 -3.30 0.01 6.54
CA GLY A 45 -2.96 1.42 6.79
C GLY A 45 -1.53 1.76 6.36
N ILE A 46 -0.55 0.90 6.68
CA ILE A 46 0.84 1.09 6.28
C ILE A 46 0.96 1.10 4.75
N ILE A 47 0.42 0.09 4.06
CA ILE A 47 0.48 0.01 2.60
C ILE A 47 -0.17 1.24 1.94
N THR A 48 -1.39 1.61 2.37
CA THR A 48 -2.08 2.77 1.79
C THR A 48 -1.33 4.09 2.09
N GLY A 49 -0.72 4.22 3.26
CA GLY A 49 0.17 5.34 3.60
C GLY A 49 1.45 5.39 2.74
N CYS A 50 2.05 4.24 2.45
CA CYS A 50 3.21 4.13 1.55
C CYS A 50 2.85 4.53 0.12
N VAL A 51 1.71 4.05 -0.41
CA VAL A 51 1.20 4.46 -1.74
C VAL A 51 0.98 5.98 -1.79
N TYR A 52 0.38 6.56 -0.75
CA TYR A 52 0.19 8.02 -0.68
C TYR A 52 1.51 8.78 -0.65
N SER A 53 2.49 8.29 0.13
CA SER A 53 3.82 8.89 0.21
C SER A 53 4.54 8.83 -1.14
N GLY A 54 4.45 7.71 -1.86
CA GLY A 54 5.00 7.57 -3.22
C GLY A 54 4.33 8.50 -4.22
N PHE A 55 3.00 8.66 -4.14
CA PHE A 55 2.26 9.65 -4.93
C PHE A 55 2.75 11.08 -4.69
N LEU A 56 2.91 11.50 -3.43
CA LEU A 56 3.45 12.83 -3.10
C LEU A 56 4.88 13.00 -3.61
N GLN A 57 5.71 11.96 -3.49
CA GLN A 57 7.08 11.97 -3.97
C GLN A 57 7.16 12.12 -5.49
N ALA A 58 6.28 11.48 -6.25
CA ALA A 58 6.22 11.64 -7.71
C ALA A 58 5.93 13.09 -8.13
N TYR A 59 4.99 13.74 -7.44
CA TYR A 59 4.72 15.18 -7.67
C TYR A 59 5.94 16.02 -7.30
N GLN A 60 6.56 15.75 -6.14
CA GLN A 60 7.75 16.49 -5.70
C GLN A 60 8.92 16.34 -6.70
N ASN A 61 9.14 15.15 -7.26
CA ASN A 61 10.17 14.90 -8.26
C ASN A 61 9.96 15.71 -9.55
N GLN A 62 8.70 16.05 -9.86
CA GLN A 62 8.31 16.92 -10.97
C GLN A 62 8.26 18.40 -10.58
N GLN A 63 8.69 18.75 -9.35
CA GLN A 63 8.58 20.10 -8.77
C GLN A 63 7.13 20.60 -8.70
N LEU A 64 6.17 19.69 -8.54
CA LEU A 64 4.74 19.96 -8.42
C LEU A 64 4.25 19.71 -7.00
N VAL A 65 3.08 20.28 -6.69
CA VAL A 65 2.32 20.02 -5.47
C VAL A 65 0.91 19.60 -5.90
N PRO A 66 0.38 18.45 -5.42
CA PRO A 66 -0.94 17.99 -5.81
C PRO A 66 -2.02 18.92 -5.26
N GLY A 67 -2.97 19.27 -6.11
CA GLY A 67 -4.16 20.04 -5.72
C GLY A 67 -5.26 19.15 -5.14
N LEU A 68 -6.34 19.78 -4.66
CA LEU A 68 -7.47 19.07 -4.06
C LEU A 68 -8.10 18.02 -4.99
N GLU A 69 -8.20 18.31 -6.28
CA GLU A 69 -8.75 17.38 -7.26
C GLU A 69 -7.84 16.18 -7.52
N ASP A 70 -6.51 16.37 -7.48
CA ASP A 70 -5.54 15.27 -7.55
C ASP A 70 -5.73 14.33 -6.35
N ILE A 71 -5.82 14.88 -5.13
CA ILE A 71 -6.05 14.09 -3.91
C ILE A 71 -7.37 13.32 -3.99
N ARG A 72 -8.44 13.96 -4.48
CA ARG A 72 -9.75 13.31 -4.67
C ARG A 72 -9.68 12.16 -5.67
N GLU A 73 -8.95 12.33 -6.77
CA GLU A 73 -8.77 11.30 -7.78
C GLU A 73 -7.89 10.14 -7.25
N PHE A 74 -6.79 10.45 -6.56
CA PHE A 74 -5.95 9.47 -5.87
C PHE A 74 -6.76 8.59 -4.92
N ASN A 75 -7.60 9.21 -4.07
CA ASN A 75 -8.44 8.49 -3.13
C ASN A 75 -9.43 7.53 -3.82
N LYS A 76 -9.94 7.90 -5.01
CA LYS A 76 -10.80 7.01 -5.81
C LYS A 76 -10.04 5.80 -6.33
N ILE A 77 -8.80 5.99 -6.80
CA ILE A 77 -7.93 4.91 -7.28
C ILE A 77 -7.66 3.91 -6.14
N VAL A 78 -7.18 4.40 -4.99
CA VAL A 78 -6.90 3.55 -3.82
C VAL A 78 -8.16 2.84 -3.32
N LYS A 79 -9.30 3.55 -3.25
CA LYS A 79 -10.58 2.94 -2.86
C LYS A 79 -10.99 1.81 -3.81
N GLY A 80 -10.75 1.95 -5.11
CA GLY A 80 -11.02 0.90 -6.10
C GLY A 80 -10.16 -0.35 -5.92
N ARG A 81 -8.97 -0.22 -5.32
CA ARG A 81 -8.02 -1.32 -5.09
C ARG A 81 -8.04 -1.85 -3.64
N ALA A 82 -8.75 -1.18 -2.73
CA ALA A 82 -8.74 -1.47 -1.30
C ALA A 82 -9.04 -2.94 -0.96
N ALA A 83 -10.03 -3.54 -1.61
CA ALA A 83 -10.37 -4.94 -1.39
C ALA A 83 -9.23 -5.90 -1.77
N LEU A 84 -8.50 -5.61 -2.85
CA LEU A 84 -7.36 -6.42 -3.31
C LEU A 84 -6.18 -6.29 -2.34
N ILE A 85 -5.89 -5.08 -1.87
CA ILE A 85 -4.85 -4.83 -0.85
C ILE A 85 -5.18 -5.60 0.42
N LYS A 86 -6.43 -5.50 0.90
CA LYS A 86 -6.84 -6.20 2.12
C LYS A 86 -6.76 -7.72 1.96
N LYS A 87 -7.20 -8.23 0.80
CA LYS A 87 -7.13 -9.65 0.46
C LYS A 87 -5.69 -10.16 0.46
N SER A 88 -4.74 -9.44 -0.13
CA SER A 88 -3.34 -9.88 -0.19
C SER A 88 -2.72 -10.00 1.20
N ILE A 89 -3.04 -9.10 2.14
CA ILE A 89 -2.60 -9.19 3.54
C ILE A 89 -3.17 -10.42 4.25
N LEU A 90 -4.45 -10.74 4.01
CA LEU A 90 -5.13 -11.85 4.67
C LEU A 90 -4.74 -13.21 4.09
N GLU A 91 -4.52 -13.27 2.78
CA GLU A 91 -4.24 -14.50 2.03
C GLU A 91 -2.75 -14.76 1.80
N SER A 92 -1.87 -13.88 2.28
CA SER A 92 -0.42 -14.08 2.19
C SER A 92 -0.07 -15.49 2.72
N PRO A 93 0.48 -16.38 1.87
CA PRO A 93 0.76 -17.74 2.28
C PRO A 93 1.73 -17.68 3.45
N LYS A 94 1.37 -18.34 4.56
CA LYS A 94 2.32 -18.66 5.62
C LYS A 94 3.57 -19.18 4.93
N GLN A 95 4.68 -18.44 5.00
CA GLN A 95 5.97 -19.02 4.62
C GLN A 95 6.09 -20.33 5.39
N GLU A 96 6.32 -21.44 4.68
CA GLU A 96 6.74 -22.71 5.27
C GLU A 96 8.07 -22.51 5.99
N LYS A 97 8.04 -21.87 7.17
CA LYS A 97 9.14 -21.87 8.12
C LYS A 97 8.99 -23.11 9.00
N ASP A 98 9.11 -24.30 8.39
CA ASP A 98 9.16 -25.57 9.14
C ASP A 98 9.78 -26.75 8.34
N GLN A 99 10.72 -26.50 7.44
CA GLN A 99 11.58 -27.57 6.88
C GLN A 99 13.04 -27.11 6.68
N VAL A 100 13.71 -26.75 7.77
CA VAL A 100 15.13 -27.10 7.95
C VAL A 100 15.30 -27.57 9.38
N LYS A 101 14.89 -28.82 9.65
CA LYS A 101 15.45 -29.57 10.78
C LYS A 101 16.83 -30.05 10.30
N LEU A 102 17.87 -29.46 10.89
CA LEU A 102 19.21 -30.04 10.95
C LEU A 102 19.17 -31.41 11.65
#